data_AF-A0A382SSK7-F1
#
_entry.id   AF-A0A382SSK7-F1
#
_cell.length_a   1.000
_cell.length_b   1.000
_cell.length_c   1.000
_cell.angle_alpha   90.00
_cell.angle_beta   90.00
_cell.angle_gamma   90.00
#
_symmetry.space_group_name_H-M   'P 1'
#
loop_
_entity.id
_entity.type
_entity.pdbx_description
1 polymer ?
#
loop_
_entity_poly.entity_id
_entity_poly.type
_entity_poly.pdbx_seq_one_letter_code
_entity_poly.pdbx_strand_id
1 'polypeptide(L)'
;MKQILFIIFLLFTVIFAYVEKRMVEITFNELTELQQLVDIGIDLDHHRTHSEVHAFVTDEEFQRISQMHFGIREIPNQAKLYFEELRRNTSNSRNPMEDYHNYNELTTFLQDIAANYSEITNLESIGQSVQGRELWVMEISDNPGINEIEPEFKYVANMHGDETVGRELSLYLIQWLVEGYGSDPRATDIINNTDVFIMPSMNPDGFENGSRYNA
;
A
#
# COMPACT_ATOMS: atom_id res chain seq x y z
N MET A 1 21.67 35.24 49.10
CA MET A 1 20.50 35.02 48.24
C MET A 1 20.98 34.58 46.86
N LYS A 2 20.67 33.34 46.47
CA LYS A 2 20.37 32.86 45.11
C LYS A 2 20.33 31.33 45.19
N GLN A 3 19.11 30.80 45.30
CA GLN A 3 18.84 29.38 45.16
C GLN A 3 19.06 29.01 43.70
N ILE A 4 19.95 28.05 43.44
CA ILE A 4 20.14 27.46 42.11
C ILE A 4 19.15 26.31 42.02
N LEU A 5 18.11 26.50 41.21
CA LEU A 5 17.07 25.53 40.92
C LEU A 5 17.61 24.55 39.87
N PHE A 6 17.88 23.30 40.26
CA PHE A 6 18.16 22.22 39.32
C PHE A 6 16.84 21.72 38.73
N ILE A 7 16.54 22.11 37.49
CA ILE A 7 15.44 21.54 36.71
C ILE A 7 15.99 20.29 36.03
N ILE A 8 15.57 19.12 36.50
CA ILE A 8 15.80 17.83 35.83
C ILE A 8 14.78 17.72 34.71
N PHE A 9 15.24 17.89 33.47
CA PHE A 9 14.45 17.64 32.27
C PHE A 9 14.49 16.13 32.01
N LEU A 10 13.44 15.41 32.44
CA LEU A 10 13.28 13.99 32.13
C LEU A 10 12.77 13.88 30.68
N LEU A 11 13.69 13.72 29.73
CA LEU A 11 13.34 13.32 28.36
C LEU A 11 12.76 11.89 28.43
N PHE A 12 11.43 11.77 28.41
CA PHE A 12 10.78 10.52 28.07
C PHE A 12 10.96 10.31 26.56
N THR A 13 12.07 9.69 26.18
CA THR A 13 12.16 9.00 24.89
C THR A 13 11.24 7.79 24.99
N VAL A 14 10.01 7.91 24.50
CA VAL A 14 9.19 6.74 24.20
C VAL A 14 9.89 6.05 23.05
N ILE A 15 10.71 5.06 23.37
CA ILE A 15 11.23 4.12 22.38
C ILE A 15 10.00 3.34 21.94
N PHE A 16 9.43 3.69 20.79
CA PHE A 16 8.52 2.79 20.10
C PHE A 16 9.35 1.58 19.69
N ALA A 17 9.31 0.53 20.51
CA ALA A 17 9.81 -0.76 20.10
C ALA A 17 8.91 -1.22 18.95
N TYR A 18 9.45 -1.27 17.74
CA TYR A 18 8.84 -2.02 16.66
C TYR A 18 8.74 -3.46 17.13
N VAL A 19 7.53 -3.91 17.47
CA VAL A 19 7.31 -5.30 17.82
C VAL A 19 7.27 -6.07 16.51
N GLU A 20 8.33 -6.84 16.25
CA GLU A 20 8.38 -7.68 15.05
C GLU A 20 7.32 -8.77 15.15
N LYS A 21 6.42 -8.81 14.16
CA LYS A 21 5.43 -9.88 14.04
C LYS A 21 5.99 -11.01 13.16
N ARG A 22 5.78 -12.25 13.59
CA ARG A 22 6.07 -13.47 12.82
C ARG A 22 4.81 -13.96 12.13
N MET A 23 4.96 -14.52 10.93
CA MET A 23 3.84 -15.17 10.23
C MET A 23 3.65 -16.58 10.80
N VAL A 24 2.40 -16.91 11.14
CA VAL A 24 2.03 -18.20 11.71
C VAL A 24 0.87 -18.82 10.95
N GLU A 25 0.80 -20.13 11.00
CA GLU A 25 -0.41 -20.88 10.67
C GLU A 25 -1.06 -21.38 11.95
N ILE A 26 -2.36 -21.10 12.08
CA ILE A 26 -3.19 -21.50 13.19
C ILE A 26 -4.23 -22.51 12.69
N THR A 27 -4.30 -23.67 13.33
CA THR A 27 -5.29 -24.71 13.03
C THR A 27 -6.47 -24.61 13.99
N PHE A 28 -7.68 -24.74 13.45
CA PHE A 28 -8.94 -24.66 14.18
C PHE A 28 -9.91 -25.75 13.71
N ASN A 29 -10.88 -26.11 14.54
CA ASN A 29 -11.85 -27.17 14.21
C ASN A 29 -13.17 -26.61 13.69
N GLU A 30 -13.60 -25.46 14.21
CA GLU A 30 -14.87 -24.82 13.87
C GLU A 30 -14.68 -23.33 13.61
N LEU A 31 -15.37 -22.76 12.62
CA LEU A 31 -15.23 -21.34 12.27
C LEU A 31 -15.54 -20.38 13.43
N THR A 32 -16.39 -20.80 14.38
CA THR A 32 -16.69 -20.01 15.58
C THR A 32 -15.48 -19.82 16.49
N GLU A 33 -14.48 -20.69 16.42
CA GLU A 33 -13.23 -20.55 17.18
C GLU A 33 -12.42 -19.35 16.70
N LEU A 34 -12.49 -19.00 15.41
CA LEU A 34 -11.77 -17.84 14.86
C LEU A 34 -12.20 -16.52 15.50
N GLN A 35 -13.47 -16.42 15.94
CA GLN A 35 -13.93 -15.23 16.66
C GLN A 35 -13.12 -14.99 17.94
N GLN A 36 -12.66 -16.05 18.62
CA GLN A 36 -11.83 -15.91 19.82
C GLN A 36 -10.48 -15.26 19.49
N LEU A 37 -9.89 -15.57 18.32
CA LEU A 37 -8.64 -14.96 17.88
C LEU A 37 -8.84 -13.48 17.54
N VAL A 38 -9.94 -13.13 16.88
CA VAL A 38 -10.31 -11.75 16.58
C VAL A 38 -10.57 -10.95 17.87
N ASP A 39 -11.31 -11.53 18.81
CA ASP A 39 -11.67 -10.88 20.09
C ASP A 39 -10.45 -10.58 20.96
N ILE A 40 -9.38 -11.36 20.84
CA ILE A 40 -8.11 -11.09 21.53
C ILE A 40 -7.14 -10.21 20.72
N GLY A 41 -7.56 -9.73 19.55
CA GLY A 41 -6.83 -8.74 18.74
C GLY A 41 -5.86 -9.32 17.71
N ILE A 42 -5.97 -10.60 17.34
CA ILE A 42 -5.11 -11.19 16.32
C ILE A 42 -5.53 -10.74 14.92
N ASP A 43 -4.61 -10.14 14.18
CA ASP A 43 -4.77 -9.85 12.75
C ASP A 43 -4.66 -11.16 11.94
N LEU A 44 -5.82 -11.65 11.48
CA LEU A 44 -5.90 -12.78 10.56
C LEU A 44 -5.67 -12.29 9.12
N ASP A 45 -4.70 -12.89 8.43
CA ASP A 45 -4.29 -12.52 7.07
C ASP A 45 -5.16 -13.20 6.01
N HIS A 46 -5.12 -14.54 5.94
CA HIS A 46 -5.90 -15.30 4.96
C HIS A 46 -6.37 -16.65 5.49
N HIS A 47 -7.63 -16.96 5.20
CA HIS A 47 -8.23 -18.27 5.47
C HIS A 47 -7.88 -19.24 4.34
N ARG A 48 -6.97 -20.20 4.62
CA ARG A 48 -6.43 -21.14 3.61
C ARG A 48 -7.38 -22.29 3.33
N THR A 49 -7.94 -22.87 4.38
CA THR A 49 -8.82 -24.05 4.34
C THR A 49 -9.85 -23.95 5.46
N HIS A 50 -10.85 -24.84 5.49
CA HIS A 50 -11.86 -24.89 6.55
C HIS A 50 -11.30 -25.13 7.97
N SER A 51 -9.99 -25.38 8.12
CA SER A 51 -9.34 -25.66 9.40
C SER A 51 -8.02 -24.91 9.61
N GLU A 52 -7.62 -24.01 8.70
CA GLU A 52 -6.31 -23.34 8.76
C GLU A 52 -6.40 -21.85 8.36
N VAL A 53 -5.79 -20.99 9.17
CA VAL A 53 -5.69 -19.54 8.93
C VAL A 53 -4.25 -19.08 9.12
N HIS A 54 -3.81 -18.14 8.28
CA HIS A 54 -2.52 -17.45 8.45
C HIS A 54 -2.73 -16.15 9.23
N ALA A 55 -1.82 -15.82 10.14
CA ALA A 55 -1.89 -14.61 10.96
C ALA A 55 -0.49 -14.03 11.21
N PHE A 56 -0.44 -12.75 11.54
CA PHE A 56 0.77 -12.08 12.01
C PHE A 56 0.68 -11.86 13.51
N VAL A 57 1.56 -12.51 14.26
CA VAL A 57 1.55 -12.48 15.72
C VAL A 57 2.89 -12.03 16.28
N THR A 58 2.85 -11.33 17.39
CA THR A 58 3.99 -11.05 18.25
C THR A 58 4.40 -12.30 19.02
N ASP A 59 5.56 -12.27 19.67
CA ASP A 59 6.05 -13.37 20.50
C ASP A 59 5.11 -13.68 21.68
N GLU A 60 4.53 -12.64 22.27
CA GLU A 60 3.56 -12.77 23.37
C GLU A 60 2.27 -13.42 22.88
N GLU A 61 1.74 -12.98 21.75
CA GLU A 61 0.56 -13.56 21.12
C GLU A 61 0.78 -15.02 20.72
N PHE A 62 1.97 -15.35 20.17
CA PHE A 62 2.34 -16.72 19.84
C PHE A 62 2.26 -17.63 21.07
N GLN A 63 2.86 -17.19 22.19
CA GLN A 63 2.84 -17.96 23.44
C GLN A 63 1.42 -18.09 23.99
N ARG A 64 0.63 -17.02 23.93
CA ARG A 64 -0.76 -17.02 24.37
C ARG A 64 -1.61 -18.01 23.56
N ILE A 65 -1.52 -18.00 22.23
CA ILE A 65 -2.26 -18.92 21.35
C ILE A 65 -1.79 -20.36 21.56
N SER A 66 -0.48 -20.58 21.78
CA SER A 66 0.08 -21.91 22.08
C SER A 66 -0.46 -22.55 23.37
N GLN A 67 -0.94 -21.72 24.31
CA GLN A 67 -1.57 -22.17 25.55
C GLN A 67 -3.09 -22.37 25.41
N MET A 68 -3.67 -21.95 24.28
CA MET A 68 -5.07 -22.17 23.96
C MET A 68 -5.24 -23.51 23.24
N HIS A 69 -6.48 -23.89 22.93
CA HIS A 69 -6.81 -25.16 22.26
C HIS A 69 -6.52 -25.14 20.74
N PHE A 70 -5.70 -24.20 20.26
CA PHE A 70 -5.33 -24.05 18.86
C PHE A 70 -4.00 -24.76 18.58
N GLY A 71 -3.86 -25.35 17.39
CA GLY A 71 -2.53 -25.65 16.87
C GLY A 71 -1.93 -24.39 16.29
N ILE A 72 -0.66 -24.10 16.58
CA ILE A 72 0.04 -22.94 16.02
C ILE A 72 1.47 -23.33 15.64
N ARG A 73 1.91 -22.89 14.45
CA ARG A 73 3.29 -23.07 14.00
C ARG A 73 3.76 -21.84 13.22
N GLU A 74 5.03 -21.50 13.38
CA GLU A 74 5.66 -20.47 12.56
C GLU A 74 5.83 -20.96 11.12
N ILE A 75 5.59 -20.07 10.16
CA ILE A 75 5.76 -20.32 8.73
C ILE A 75 6.63 -19.23 8.10
N PRO A 76 7.42 -19.55 7.07
CA PRO A 76 8.23 -18.56 6.39
C PRO A 76 7.35 -17.55 5.66
N ASN A 77 7.57 -16.26 5.92
CA ASN A 77 6.96 -15.18 5.15
C ASN A 77 7.67 -15.06 3.79
N GLN A 78 7.14 -15.77 2.80
CA GLN A 78 7.70 -15.79 1.44
C GLN A 78 7.74 -14.40 0.80
N ALA A 79 6.75 -13.55 1.07
CA ALA A 79 6.71 -12.19 0.55
C ALA A 79 7.86 -11.33 1.12
N LYS A 80 8.11 -11.40 2.43
CA LYS A 80 9.25 -10.73 3.08
C LYS A 80 10.58 -11.24 2.52
N LEU A 81 10.74 -12.57 2.39
CA LEU A 81 11.96 -13.17 1.84
C LEU A 81 12.23 -12.71 0.40
N TYR A 82 11.19 -12.68 -0.43
CA TYR A 82 11.28 -12.20 -1.80
C TYR A 82 11.60 -10.71 -1.88
N PHE A 83 10.97 -9.88 -1.05
CA PHE A 83 11.28 -8.45 -0.95
C PHE A 83 12.73 -8.20 -0.54
N GLU A 84 13.24 -8.91 0.45
CA GLU A 84 14.65 -8.81 0.87
C GLU A 84 15.63 -9.23 -0.23
N GLU A 85 15.28 -10.26 -1.01
CA GLU A 85 16.05 -10.70 -2.17
C GLU A 85 16.07 -9.63 -3.26
N LEU A 86 14.90 -9.10 -3.64
CA LEU A 86 14.78 -8.00 -4.60
C LEU A 86 15.65 -6.82 -4.15
N ARG A 87 15.46 -6.30 -2.94
CA ARG A 87 16.19 -5.12 -2.45
C ARG A 87 17.71 -5.31 -2.49
N ARG A 88 18.21 -6.53 -2.22
CA ARG A 88 19.66 -6.82 -2.34
C ARG A 88 20.12 -6.80 -3.80
N ASN A 89 19.31 -7.33 -4.71
CA ASN A 89 19.66 -7.46 -6.12
C ASN A 89 19.49 -6.15 -6.90
N THR A 90 18.63 -5.24 -6.43
CA THR A 90 18.17 -4.07 -7.18
C THR A 90 18.69 -2.74 -6.64
N SER A 91 19.51 -2.75 -5.59
CA SER A 91 20.05 -1.57 -4.89
C SER A 91 20.72 -0.49 -5.76
N ASN A 92 20.98 -0.73 -7.05
CA ASN A 92 21.54 0.24 -8.01
C ASN A 92 20.75 0.33 -9.33
N SER A 93 19.57 -0.25 -9.40
CA SER A 93 18.75 -0.30 -10.60
C SER A 93 17.84 0.92 -10.68
N ARG A 94 17.70 1.50 -11.88
CA ARG A 94 16.67 2.52 -12.18
C ARG A 94 15.36 1.88 -12.66
N ASN A 95 15.25 0.56 -12.58
CA ASN A 95 14.07 -0.15 -13.03
C ASN A 95 12.96 0.00 -11.98
N PRO A 96 11.85 0.68 -12.27
CA PRO A 96 10.73 0.79 -11.33
C PRO A 96 10.05 -0.57 -11.07
N MET A 97 10.33 -1.62 -11.86
CA MET A 97 9.87 -3.00 -11.56
C MET A 97 10.68 -3.67 -10.44
N GLU A 98 11.73 -3.01 -9.96
CA GLU A 98 12.70 -3.54 -9.03
C GLU A 98 12.74 -2.76 -7.71
N ASP A 99 12.05 -1.62 -7.63
CA ASP A 99 11.84 -0.84 -6.41
C ASP A 99 10.49 -0.11 -6.44
N TYR A 100 9.87 0.07 -5.28
CA TYR A 100 8.60 0.79 -5.17
C TYR A 100 8.84 2.28 -5.01
N HIS A 101 8.11 3.09 -5.76
CA HIS A 101 8.24 4.54 -5.68
C HIS A 101 7.85 5.01 -4.28
N ASN A 102 8.66 5.83 -3.60
CA ASN A 102 8.11 6.59 -2.45
C ASN A 102 7.10 7.64 -2.93
N TYR A 103 6.42 8.31 -2.01
CA TYR A 103 5.39 9.31 -2.33
C TYR A 103 5.91 10.43 -3.25
N ASN A 104 7.14 10.91 -3.03
CA ASN A 104 7.72 11.98 -3.84
C ASN A 104 8.06 11.49 -5.25
N GLU A 105 8.59 10.27 -5.36
CA GLU A 105 8.90 9.63 -6.65
C GLU A 105 7.62 9.36 -7.45
N LEU A 106 6.56 8.87 -6.81
CA LEU A 106 5.25 8.69 -7.43
C LEU A 106 4.67 10.02 -7.90
N THR A 107 4.74 11.06 -7.06
CA THR A 107 4.28 12.41 -7.41
C THR A 107 5.04 12.93 -8.63
N THR A 108 6.36 12.79 -8.63
CA THR A 108 7.22 13.21 -9.76
C THR A 108 6.86 12.45 -11.03
N PHE A 109 6.67 11.12 -10.94
CA PHE A 109 6.25 10.30 -12.06
C PHE A 109 4.93 10.79 -12.68
N LEU A 110 3.90 11.03 -11.85
CA LEU A 110 2.61 11.50 -12.35
C LEU A 110 2.71 12.89 -12.99
N GLN A 111 3.47 13.81 -12.38
CA GLN A 111 3.68 15.15 -12.92
C GLN A 111 4.42 15.10 -14.27
N ASP A 112 5.43 14.23 -14.39
CA ASP A 112 6.17 14.03 -15.63
C ASP A 112 5.28 13.44 -16.73
N ILE A 113 4.41 12.48 -16.42
CA ILE A 113 3.43 11.95 -17.37
C ILE A 113 2.49 13.06 -17.84
N ALA A 114 1.89 13.82 -16.91
CA ALA A 114 0.96 14.90 -17.25
C ALA A 114 1.62 15.99 -18.12
N ALA A 115 2.88 16.31 -17.85
CA ALA A 115 3.63 17.29 -18.63
C ALA A 115 3.99 16.80 -20.04
N ASN A 116 4.32 15.52 -20.20
CA ASN A 116 4.75 14.96 -21.48
C ASN A 116 3.59 14.52 -22.38
N TYR A 117 2.42 14.22 -21.80
CA TYR A 117 1.23 13.72 -22.50
C TYR A 117 0.00 14.60 -22.23
N SER A 118 0.19 15.92 -22.17
CA SER A 118 -0.85 16.87 -21.76
C SER A 118 -2.08 16.92 -22.68
N GLU A 119 -1.99 16.40 -23.91
CA GLU A 119 -3.12 16.33 -24.84
C GLU A 119 -4.13 15.24 -24.45
N ILE A 120 -3.72 14.27 -23.64
CA ILE A 120 -4.55 13.11 -23.26
C ILE A 120 -4.56 12.83 -21.75
N THR A 121 -4.00 13.74 -20.95
CA THR A 121 -3.94 13.57 -19.49
C THR A 121 -4.28 14.86 -18.77
N ASN A 122 -4.92 14.72 -17.61
CA ASN A 122 -5.11 15.78 -16.64
C ASN A 122 -4.83 15.22 -15.24
N LEU A 123 -3.91 15.87 -14.51
CA LEU A 123 -3.51 15.43 -13.17
C LEU A 123 -4.07 16.39 -12.14
N GLU A 124 -4.89 15.86 -11.25
CA GLU A 124 -5.51 16.64 -10.18
C GLU A 124 -5.31 15.98 -8.82
N SER A 125 -5.31 16.81 -7.79
CA SER A 125 -5.43 16.33 -6.42
C SER A 125 -6.87 16.47 -5.96
N ILE A 126 -7.46 15.37 -5.48
CA ILE A 126 -8.84 15.37 -4.96
C ILE A 126 -8.92 15.70 -3.47
N GLY A 127 -7.79 16.07 -2.85
CA GLY A 127 -7.68 16.41 -1.43
C GLY A 127 -6.31 16.04 -0.87
N GLN A 128 -6.18 16.14 0.44
CA GLN A 128 -4.95 15.76 1.14
C GLN A 128 -5.21 14.64 2.14
N SER A 129 -4.20 13.80 2.35
CA SER A 129 -4.13 12.84 3.43
C SER A 129 -4.05 13.52 4.80
N VAL A 130 -4.08 12.74 5.88
CA VAL A 130 -3.99 13.26 7.26
C VAL A 130 -2.66 13.97 7.49
N GLN A 131 -1.58 13.48 6.88
CA GLN A 131 -0.25 14.09 6.96
C GLN A 131 0.02 15.13 5.85
N GLY A 132 -0.99 15.54 5.08
CA GLY A 132 -0.88 16.62 4.10
C GLY A 132 -0.28 16.20 2.75
N ARG A 133 -0.30 14.91 2.41
CA ARG A 133 0.09 14.41 1.08
C ARG A 133 -1.08 14.54 0.11
N GLU A 134 -0.82 15.01 -1.10
CA GLU A 134 -1.83 15.14 -2.15
C GLU A 134 -2.39 13.77 -2.55
N LEU A 135 -3.69 13.73 -2.80
CA LEU A 135 -4.42 12.55 -3.25
C LEU A 135 -4.56 12.64 -4.77
N TRP A 136 -3.49 12.24 -5.46
CA TRP A 136 -3.41 12.33 -6.92
C TRP A 136 -4.37 11.40 -7.65
N VAL A 137 -5.04 11.95 -8.66
CA VAL A 137 -5.83 11.23 -9.67
C VAL A 137 -5.37 11.68 -11.05
N MET A 138 -4.97 10.71 -11.88
CA MET A 138 -4.69 10.92 -13.29
C MET A 138 -5.95 10.60 -14.09
N GLU A 139 -6.53 11.61 -14.73
CA GLU A 139 -7.51 11.48 -15.80
C GLU A 139 -6.77 11.20 -17.12
N ILE A 140 -7.26 10.23 -17.90
CA ILE A 140 -6.73 9.85 -19.21
C ILE A 140 -7.92 9.68 -20.16
N SER A 141 -8.01 10.56 -21.16
CA SER A 141 -9.08 10.65 -22.16
C SER A 141 -8.53 11.33 -23.42
N ASP A 142 -9.20 11.25 -24.56
CA ASP A 142 -8.87 12.02 -25.76
C ASP A 142 -9.26 13.52 -25.65
N ASN A 143 -10.08 13.91 -24.66
CA ASN A 143 -10.42 15.30 -24.33
C ASN A 143 -10.39 15.55 -22.81
N PRO A 144 -9.22 15.43 -22.15
CA PRO A 144 -9.13 15.50 -20.69
C PRO A 144 -9.58 16.86 -20.14
N GLY A 145 -10.29 16.85 -19.00
CA GLY A 145 -10.88 18.01 -18.35
C GLY A 145 -12.22 18.46 -18.96
N ILE A 146 -12.74 17.75 -19.96
CA ILE A 146 -14.02 18.02 -20.61
C ILE A 146 -14.94 16.82 -20.37
N ASN A 147 -16.09 17.07 -19.74
CA ASN A 147 -17.11 16.04 -19.57
C ASN A 147 -17.84 15.79 -20.90
N GLU A 148 -17.64 14.60 -21.47
CA GLU A 148 -18.25 14.12 -22.70
C GLU A 148 -19.24 12.98 -22.44
N ILE A 149 -20.00 12.55 -23.47
CA ILE A 149 -20.92 11.40 -23.34
C ILE A 149 -20.12 10.11 -23.55
N GLU A 150 -19.23 9.84 -22.61
CA GLU A 150 -18.39 8.65 -22.55
C GLU A 150 -18.60 7.92 -21.22
N PRO A 151 -18.39 6.60 -21.17
CA PRO A 151 -18.32 5.89 -19.90
C PRO A 151 -17.11 6.37 -19.10
N GLU A 152 -17.35 6.79 -17.86
CA GLU A 152 -16.27 7.07 -16.89
C GLU A 152 -15.91 5.79 -16.13
N PHE A 153 -14.60 5.51 -15.98
CA PHE A 153 -14.12 4.38 -15.20
C PHE A 153 -13.02 4.81 -14.23
N LYS A 154 -13.11 4.35 -12.97
CA LYS A 154 -12.12 4.67 -11.94
C LYS A 154 -11.39 3.44 -11.41
N TYR A 155 -10.06 3.48 -11.47
CA TYR A 155 -9.16 2.59 -10.72
C TYR A 155 -8.69 3.27 -9.43
N VAL A 156 -8.79 2.55 -8.31
CA VAL A 156 -8.25 3.00 -7.02
C VAL A 156 -7.38 1.89 -6.46
N ALA A 157 -6.14 2.22 -6.13
CA ALA A 157 -5.19 1.30 -5.53
C ALA A 157 -4.73 1.79 -4.16
N ASN A 158 -4.14 0.85 -3.39
CA ASN A 158 -3.43 1.14 -2.15
C ASN A 158 -4.27 1.96 -1.14
N MET A 159 -5.53 1.55 -0.98
CA MET A 159 -6.38 1.99 0.15
C MET A 159 -5.89 1.41 1.48
N HIS A 160 -5.32 0.21 1.42
CA HIS A 160 -4.46 -0.32 2.46
C HIS A 160 -3.01 0.05 2.12
N GLY A 161 -2.32 0.75 3.01
CA GLY A 161 -1.01 1.33 2.72
C GLY A 161 0.08 0.28 2.47
N ASP A 162 -0.04 -0.90 3.08
CA ASP A 162 0.89 -2.03 2.94
C ASP A 162 0.59 -2.95 1.74
N GLU A 163 -0.51 -2.73 1.01
CA GLU A 163 -0.84 -3.44 -0.24
C GLU A 163 -0.22 -2.71 -1.45
N THR A 164 1.10 -2.75 -1.55
CA THR A 164 1.90 -1.89 -2.44
C THR A 164 1.87 -2.26 -3.91
N VAL A 165 1.63 -3.53 -4.26
CA VAL A 165 1.70 -4.01 -5.66
C VAL A 165 0.69 -3.28 -6.57
N GLY A 166 -0.54 -3.08 -6.09
CA GLY A 166 -1.59 -2.42 -6.87
C GLY A 166 -1.26 -0.95 -7.19
N ARG A 167 -0.48 -0.29 -6.31
CA ARG A 167 0.00 1.08 -6.51
C ARG A 167 0.89 1.17 -7.75
N GLU A 168 1.88 0.29 -7.85
CA GLU A 168 2.80 0.26 -8.98
C GLU A 168 2.14 -0.21 -10.27
N LEU A 169 1.28 -1.23 -10.20
CA LEU A 169 0.51 -1.67 -11.38
C LEU A 169 -0.35 -0.54 -11.95
N SER A 170 -0.84 0.38 -11.11
CA SER A 170 -1.55 1.57 -11.55
C SER A 170 -0.62 2.54 -12.30
N LEU A 171 0.63 2.71 -11.86
CA LEU A 171 1.61 3.53 -12.58
C LEU A 171 1.98 2.92 -13.94
N TYR A 172 2.13 1.60 -14.02
CA TYR A 172 2.35 0.92 -15.31
C TYR A 172 1.15 0.98 -16.24
N LEU A 173 -0.07 0.92 -15.70
CA LEU A 173 -1.27 1.09 -16.51
C LEU A 173 -1.30 2.50 -17.10
N ILE A 174 -1.02 3.53 -16.29
CA ILE A 174 -0.91 4.92 -16.77
C ILE A 174 0.14 5.00 -17.88
N GLN A 175 1.36 4.51 -17.64
CA GLN A 175 2.44 4.55 -18.62
C GLN A 175 2.09 3.83 -19.92
N TRP A 176 1.54 2.61 -19.83
CA TRP A 176 1.16 1.82 -20.99
C TRP A 176 0.07 2.49 -21.82
N LEU A 177 -0.92 3.12 -21.17
CA LEU A 177 -1.97 3.86 -21.86
C LEU A 177 -1.38 5.04 -22.66
N VAL A 178 -0.58 5.89 -22.02
CA VAL A 178 -0.06 7.10 -22.67
C VAL A 178 1.01 6.81 -23.73
N GLU A 179 1.90 5.85 -23.49
CA GLU A 179 2.91 5.44 -24.47
C GLU A 179 2.31 4.65 -25.64
N GLY A 180 1.22 3.92 -25.37
CA GLY A 180 0.49 3.16 -26.37
C GLY A 180 -0.43 4.01 -27.24
N TYR A 181 -0.78 5.23 -26.84
CA TYR A 181 -1.72 6.07 -27.58
C TYR A 181 -1.23 6.36 -29.01
N GLY A 182 -2.07 6.06 -30.00
CA GLY A 182 -1.77 6.21 -31.42
C GLY A 182 -0.90 5.09 -32.04
N SER A 183 -0.40 4.14 -31.24
CA SER A 183 0.44 3.03 -31.72
C SER A 183 -0.09 1.64 -31.36
N ASP A 184 -0.60 1.47 -30.14
CA ASP A 184 -1.33 0.29 -29.69
C ASP A 184 -2.84 0.51 -29.93
N PRO A 185 -3.49 -0.32 -30.78
CA PRO A 185 -4.90 -0.17 -31.08
C PRO A 185 -5.80 -0.29 -29.84
N ARG A 186 -5.42 -1.08 -28.84
CA ARG A 186 -6.22 -1.28 -27.62
C ARG A 186 -6.08 -0.08 -26.69
N ALA A 187 -4.88 0.46 -26.50
CA ALA A 187 -4.71 1.68 -25.69
C ALA A 187 -5.46 2.85 -26.32
N THR A 188 -5.36 2.99 -27.65
CA THR A 188 -6.07 4.03 -28.42
C THR A 188 -7.58 3.90 -28.32
N ASP A 189 -8.12 2.68 -28.44
CA ASP A 189 -9.55 2.42 -28.31
C ASP A 189 -10.08 2.77 -26.90
N ILE A 190 -9.31 2.47 -25.85
CA ILE A 190 -9.67 2.83 -24.47
C ILE A 190 -9.72 4.36 -24.32
N ILE A 191 -8.67 5.07 -24.73
CA ILE A 191 -8.56 6.52 -24.54
C ILE A 191 -9.62 7.30 -25.33
N ASN A 192 -9.99 6.83 -26.53
CA ASN A 192 -10.96 7.51 -27.40
C ASN A 192 -12.44 7.23 -27.07
N ASN A 193 -12.73 6.34 -26.12
CA ASN A 193 -14.11 5.91 -25.87
C ASN A 193 -14.42 5.72 -24.38
N THR A 194 -13.52 6.12 -23.49
CA THR A 194 -13.65 5.95 -22.04
C THR A 194 -12.81 7.00 -21.34
N ASP A 195 -13.44 7.71 -20.42
CA ASP A 195 -12.75 8.62 -19.52
C ASP A 195 -12.22 7.84 -18.31
N VAL A 196 -10.89 7.65 -18.25
CA VAL A 196 -10.24 6.77 -17.27
C VAL A 196 -9.57 7.58 -16.17
N PHE A 197 -10.04 7.41 -14.94
CA PHE A 197 -9.45 8.00 -13.74
C PHE A 197 -8.65 6.96 -12.96
N ILE A 198 -7.38 7.24 -12.68
CA ILE A 198 -6.51 6.33 -11.94
C ILE A 198 -5.98 7.05 -10.70
N MET A 199 -6.28 6.50 -9.52
CA MET A 199 -5.76 6.91 -8.23
C MET A 199 -4.77 5.86 -7.72
N PRO A 200 -3.45 6.03 -7.93
CA PRO A 200 -2.48 5.00 -7.57
C PRO A 200 -2.35 4.76 -6.06
N SER A 201 -2.55 5.79 -5.22
CA SER A 201 -2.38 5.70 -3.78
C SER A 201 -3.47 6.46 -3.04
N MET A 202 -4.47 5.73 -2.54
CA MET A 202 -5.53 6.29 -1.71
C MET A 202 -5.10 6.52 -0.26
N ASN A 203 -4.16 5.71 0.25
CA ASN A 203 -3.58 5.84 1.58
C ASN A 203 -2.05 6.06 1.50
N PRO A 204 -1.59 7.25 1.05
CA PRO A 204 -0.16 7.53 0.90
C PRO A 204 0.55 7.60 2.26
N ASP A 205 -0.15 7.94 3.35
CA ASP A 205 0.47 7.99 4.68
C ASP A 205 0.75 6.59 5.22
N GLY A 206 -0.20 5.67 5.05
CA GLY A 206 -0.03 4.26 5.41
C GLY A 206 1.12 3.63 4.61
N PHE A 207 1.19 3.90 3.31
CA PHE A 207 2.29 3.42 2.47
C PHE A 207 3.66 3.86 3.00
N GLU A 208 3.83 5.15 3.26
CA GLU A 208 5.09 5.71 3.75
C GLU A 208 5.48 5.18 5.14
N ASN A 209 4.48 4.83 5.95
CA ASN A 209 4.69 4.22 7.26
C ASN A 209 4.82 2.69 7.22
N GLY A 210 4.68 2.04 6.06
CA GLY A 210 4.61 0.58 5.95
C GLY A 210 3.45 -0.03 6.73
N SER A 211 2.32 0.69 6.81
CA SER A 211 1.14 0.36 7.60
C SER A 211 -0.07 0.11 6.70
N ARG A 212 -0.86 -0.91 7.03
CA ARG A 212 -2.18 -1.14 6.42
C ARG A 212 -3.10 0.07 6.55
N TYR A 213 -3.14 0.63 7.75
CA TYR A 213 -4.12 1.62 8.15
C TYR A 213 -3.66 3.04 7.87
N ASN A 214 -4.61 3.97 7.84
CA ASN A 214 -4.34 5.41 7.72
C ASN A 214 -3.53 5.91 8.92
N ALA A 215 -2.84 7.04 8.72
CA ALA A 215 -2.19 7.79 9.80
C ALA A 215 -3.18 8.59 10.65
#